data_AF-A0A3C0ZRK6-F1
#
_entry.id   AF-A0A3C0ZRK6-F1
#
_cell.length_a   1.000
_cell.length_b   1.000
_cell.length_c   1.000
_cell.angle_alpha   90.00
_cell.angle_beta   90.00
_cell.angle_gamma   90.00
#
_symmetry.space_group_name_H-M   'P 1'
#
loop_
_entity.id
_entity.type
_entity.pdbx_description
1 polymer ?
#
loop_
_entity_poly.entity_id
_entity_poly.type
_entity_poly.pdbx_seq_one_letter_code
_entity_poly.pdbx_strand_id
1 'polypeptide(L)'
;MNKLSKNYLMTGGYQLLNILIMLIITPYLTRTLGSQSLGIDAYVLSIVQICQIMGSLGSTVYANREIAYVRTDKNRLTCVFWELFILRILLGSIVTVFYLVIAFHSAY
;
A
#
# COMPACT_ATOMS: atom_id res chain seq x y z
N MET A 1 23.64 -21.14 -3.34
CA MET A 1 23.09 -20.08 -2.46
C MET A 1 21.72 -20.53 -1.96
N ASN A 2 21.55 -20.64 -0.64
CA ASN A 2 20.28 -21.08 -0.05
C ASN A 2 19.12 -20.18 -0.52
N LYS A 3 17.95 -20.77 -0.77
CA LYS A 3 16.74 -20.07 -1.24
C LYS A 3 16.39 -18.83 -0.40
N LEU A 4 16.76 -18.85 0.89
CA LEU A 4 16.64 -17.73 1.82
C LEU A 4 17.46 -16.49 1.39
N SER A 5 18.74 -16.67 1.05
CA SER A 5 19.63 -15.57 0.68
C SER A 5 19.19 -14.87 -0.60
N LYS A 6 18.66 -15.63 -1.57
CA LYS A 6 18.11 -15.06 -2.82
C LYS A 6 16.85 -14.23 -2.56
N ASN A 7 15.94 -14.70 -1.69
CA ASN A 7 14.72 -13.97 -1.35
C ASN A 7 15.05 -12.65 -0.61
N TYR A 8 15.98 -12.70 0.34
CA TYR A 8 16.44 -11.50 1.04
C TYR A 8 17.10 -10.47 0.11
N LEU A 9 17.99 -10.90 -0.79
CA LEU A 9 18.60 -10.02 -1.78
C LEU A 9 17.57 -9.38 -2.73
N MET A 10 16.57 -10.16 -3.18
CA MET A 10 15.50 -9.65 -4.04
C MET A 10 14.62 -8.62 -3.33
N THR A 11 14.19 -8.92 -2.10
CA THR A 11 13.37 -7.99 -1.30
C THR A 11 14.15 -6.73 -0.93
N GLY A 12 15.43 -6.89 -0.54
CA GLY A 12 16.32 -5.77 -0.23
C GLY A 12 16.60 -4.88 -1.45
N GLY A 13 16.89 -5.48 -2.61
CA GLY A 13 17.05 -4.74 -3.87
C GLY A 13 15.79 -3.96 -4.26
N TYR A 14 14.60 -4.57 -4.10
CA TYR A 14 13.33 -3.89 -4.34
C TYR A 14 13.11 -2.68 -3.42
N GLN A 15 13.42 -2.81 -2.11
CA GLN A 15 13.33 -1.69 -1.18
C GLN A 15 14.31 -0.56 -1.52
N LEU A 16 15.55 -0.91 -1.91
CA LEU A 16 16.53 0.08 -2.37
C LEU A 16 16.05 0.86 -3.59
N LEU A 17 15.42 0.20 -4.56
CA LEU A 17 14.84 0.88 -5.73
C LEU A 17 13.74 1.85 -5.33
N ASN A 18 12.84 1.47 -4.42
CA ASN A 18 11.79 2.37 -3.92
C ASN A 18 12.37 3.62 -3.24
N ILE A 19 13.44 3.47 -2.47
CA ILE A 19 14.13 4.60 -1.83
C ILE A 19 14.75 5.52 -2.90
N LEU A 20 15.44 4.96 -3.90
CA LEU A 20 16.03 5.73 -4.99
C LEU A 20 14.98 6.51 -5.79
N ILE A 21 13.84 5.89 -6.06
CA ILE A 21 12.71 6.54 -6.73
C ILE A 21 12.24 7.76 -5.92
N MET A 22 12.01 7.61 -4.61
CA MET A 22 11.55 8.73 -3.77
C MET A 22 12.58 9.85 -3.69
N LEU A 23 13.88 9.51 -3.68
CA LEU A 23 14.97 10.48 -3.64
C LEU A 23 15.08 11.31 -4.93
N ILE A 24 14.66 10.76 -6.08
CA ILE A 24 14.63 11.48 -7.37
C ILE A 24 13.32 12.25 -7.55
N ILE A 25 12.19 11.63 -7.22
CA ILE A 25 10.85 12.22 -7.42
C ILE A 25 10.65 13.44 -6.52
N THR A 26 11.07 13.38 -5.26
CA THR A 26 10.88 14.49 -4.30
C THR A 26 11.51 15.82 -4.78
N PRO A 27 12.80 15.90 -5.15
CA PRO A 27 13.38 17.15 -5.64
C PRO A 27 12.83 17.57 -7.01
N TYR A 28 12.38 16.62 -7.83
CA TYR A 28 11.74 16.90 -9.10
C TYR A 28 10.37 17.58 -8.91
N LEU A 29 9.51 17.03 -8.03
CA LEU A 29 8.24 17.63 -7.63
C LEU A 29 8.46 19.01 -7.01
N THR A 30 9.45 19.15 -6.12
CA THR A 30 9.76 20.43 -5.47
C THR A 30 10.13 21.53 -6.46
N ARG A 31 10.83 21.18 -7.55
CA ARG A 31 11.21 22.13 -8.60
C ARG A 31 10.07 22.50 -9.55
N THR A 32 9.10 21.62 -9.74
CA THR A 32 8.04 21.78 -10.74
C THR A 32 6.75 22.37 -10.17
N LEU A 33 6.38 22.03 -8.92
CA LEU A 33 5.12 22.43 -8.29
C LEU A 33 5.17 23.78 -7.57
N GLY A 34 6.36 24.28 -7.21
CA GLY A 34 6.52 25.47 -6.37
C GLY A 34 6.08 25.23 -4.91
N SER A 35 6.38 26.19 -4.03
CA SER A 35 6.20 26.02 -2.57
C SER A 35 4.75 25.87 -2.11
N GLN A 36 3.78 26.48 -2.82
CA GLN A 36 2.36 26.41 -2.47
C GLN A 36 1.74 25.05 -2.83
N SER A 37 1.92 24.58 -4.06
CA SER A 37 1.31 23.32 -4.52
C SER A 37 1.93 22.09 -3.85
N LEU A 38 3.19 22.18 -3.41
CA LEU A 38 3.82 21.16 -2.54
C LEU A 38 3.13 21.01 -1.19
N GLY A 39 2.64 22.10 -0.60
CA GLY A 39 1.93 22.05 0.68
C GLY A 39 0.58 21.34 0.55
N ILE A 40 -0.13 21.59 -0.56
CA ILE A 40 -1.38 20.92 -0.89
C ILE A 40 -1.13 19.44 -1.17
N ASP A 41 -0.11 19.11 -1.97
CA ASP A 41 0.28 17.73 -2.25
C ASP A 41 0.63 16.97 -0.96
N ALA A 42 1.44 17.56 -0.08
CA ALA A 42 1.79 16.96 1.21
C ALA A 42 0.56 16.74 2.12
N TYR A 43 -0.41 17.66 2.11
CA TYR A 43 -1.67 17.53 2.85
C TYR A 43 -2.55 16.40 2.30
N VAL A 44 -2.75 16.36 0.98
CA VAL A 44 -3.51 15.28 0.32
C VAL A 44 -2.83 13.94 0.56
N LEU A 45 -1.50 13.87 0.39
CA LEU A 45 -0.73 12.65 0.60
C LEU A 45 -0.85 12.13 2.03
N SER A 46 -0.87 13.00 3.03
CA SER A 46 -1.01 12.58 4.44
C SER A 46 -2.41 12.04 4.73
N ILE A 47 -3.48 12.62 4.17
CA ILE A 47 -4.83 12.05 4.24
C ILE A 47 -4.90 10.69 3.55
N VAL A 48 -4.32 10.59 2.34
CA VAL A 48 -4.25 9.33 1.58
C VAL A 48 -3.50 8.26 2.36
N GLN A 49 -2.39 8.59 3.03
CA GLN A 49 -1.64 7.63 3.84
C GLN A 49 -2.44 7.13 5.04
N ILE A 50 -3.16 8.01 5.75
CA ILE A 50 -4.06 7.60 6.84
C ILE A 50 -5.14 6.66 6.30
N CYS A 51 -5.75 6.99 5.17
CA CYS A 51 -6.72 6.14 4.50
C CYS A 51 -6.10 4.78 4.11
N GLN A 52 -4.87 4.76 3.58
CA GLN A 52 -4.18 3.55 3.18
C GLN A 52 -3.90 2.61 4.38
N ILE A 53 -3.49 3.17 5.52
CA ILE A 53 -3.29 2.40 6.75
C ILE A 53 -4.64 1.80 7.21
N MET A 54 -5.70 2.60 7.19
CA MET A 54 -7.05 2.15 7.54
C MET A 54 -7.63 1.12 6.55
N GLY A 55 -7.36 1.24 5.26
CA GLY A 55 -7.87 0.31 4.24
C GLY A 55 -7.10 -1.00 4.23
N SER A 56 -5.83 -0.96 4.60
CA SER A 56 -5.01 -2.16 4.68
C SER A 56 -5.11 -2.88 6.01
N LEU A 57 -5.49 -2.23 7.13
CA LEU A 57 -5.80 -2.80 8.46
C LEU A 57 -4.93 -4.02 8.87
N GLY A 58 -3.65 -4.01 8.52
CA GLY A 58 -2.76 -5.16 8.75
C GLY A 58 -3.11 -6.45 7.98
N SER A 59 -4.15 -6.43 7.12
CA SER A 59 -4.60 -7.54 6.27
C SER A 59 -3.48 -8.14 5.44
N THR A 60 -2.49 -7.35 5.05
CA THR A 60 -1.32 -7.83 4.28
C THR A 60 -0.48 -8.83 5.07
N VAL A 61 -0.23 -8.57 6.34
CA VAL A 61 0.55 -9.47 7.20
C VAL A 61 -0.26 -10.72 7.53
N TYR A 62 -1.54 -10.53 7.85
CA TYR A 62 -2.46 -11.63 8.12
C TYR A 62 -2.64 -12.57 6.91
N ALA A 63 -2.93 -12.01 5.73
CA ALA A 63 -3.09 -12.74 4.47
C ALA A 63 -1.82 -13.51 4.10
N ASN A 64 -0.63 -12.88 4.19
CA ASN A 64 0.62 -13.55 3.91
C ASN A 64 0.86 -14.74 4.85
N ARG A 65 0.47 -14.61 6.13
CA ARG A 65 0.58 -15.67 7.12
C ARG A 65 -0.38 -16.83 6.82
N GLU A 66 -1.65 -16.54 6.59
CA GLU A 66 -2.67 -17.55 6.28
C GLU A 66 -2.37 -18.33 5.00
N ILE A 67 -1.99 -17.62 3.93
CA ILE A 67 -1.63 -18.25 2.65
C ILE A 67 -0.40 -19.14 2.81
N ALA A 68 0.58 -18.76 3.64
CA ALA A 68 1.74 -19.59 3.92
C ALA A 68 1.37 -20.88 4.69
N TYR A 69 0.42 -20.82 5.63
CA TYR A 69 -0.05 -21.99 6.39
C TYR A 69 -0.84 -22.97 5.51
N VAL A 70 -1.69 -22.46 4.63
CA VAL A 70 -2.61 -23.28 3.81
C VAL A 70 -1.97 -23.66 2.46
N ARG A 71 -0.71 -23.28 2.22
CA ARG A 71 0.01 -23.48 0.95
C ARG A 71 -0.02 -24.91 0.41
N THR A 72 -0.07 -25.91 1.28
CA THR A 72 0.02 -27.33 0.91
C THR A 72 -1.28 -27.87 0.31
N ASP A 73 -2.43 -27.24 0.60
CA ASP A 73 -3.75 -27.69 0.15
C ASP A 73 -4.35 -26.67 -0.82
N LYS A 74 -4.41 -27.04 -2.11
CA LYS A 74 -4.88 -26.14 -3.18
C LYS A 74 -6.34 -25.72 -3.01
N ASN A 75 -7.22 -26.61 -2.58
CA ASN A 75 -8.65 -26.30 -2.43
C ASN A 75 -8.86 -25.28 -1.31
N ARG A 76 -8.15 -25.50 -0.21
CA ARG A 76 -8.24 -24.66 0.97
C ARG A 76 -7.56 -23.30 0.75
N LEU A 77 -6.49 -23.27 -0.04
CA LEU A 77 -5.82 -22.04 -0.46
C LEU A 77 -6.74 -21.14 -1.28
N THR A 78 -7.44 -21.67 -2.28
CA THR A 78 -8.35 -20.88 -3.11
C THR A 78 -9.50 -20.31 -2.30
N CYS A 79 -10.05 -21.06 -1.35
CA CYS A 79 -11.12 -20.59 -0.46
C CYS A 79 -10.65 -19.38 0.38
N VAL A 80 -9.53 -19.54 1.11
CA VAL A 80 -8.94 -18.49 1.95
C VAL A 80 -8.54 -17.27 1.13
N PHE A 81 -8.02 -17.48 -0.09
CA PHE A 81 -7.71 -16.38 -1.00
C PHE A 81 -8.94 -15.55 -1.35
N TRP A 82 -10.06 -16.19 -1.72
CA TRP A 82 -11.29 -15.48 -2.06
C TRP A 82 -11.90 -14.75 -0.86
N GLU A 83 -11.84 -15.35 0.33
CA GLU A 83 -12.30 -14.72 1.57
C GLU A 83 -11.50 -13.44 1.88
N LEU A 84 -10.16 -13.53 1.85
CA LEU A 84 -9.27 -12.38 2.05
C LEU A 84 -9.41 -11.32 0.95
N PHE A 85 -9.66 -11.75 -0.29
CA PHE A 85 -9.82 -10.86 -1.43
C PHE A 85 -11.11 -10.04 -1.30
N ILE A 86 -12.24 -10.69 -0.98
CA ILE A 86 -13.52 -10.01 -0.76
C ILE A 86 -13.41 -9.07 0.45
N LEU A 87 -12.79 -9.52 1.55
CA LEU A 87 -12.57 -8.68 2.72
C LEU A 87 -11.76 -7.43 2.39
N ARG A 88 -10.70 -7.55 1.57
CA ARG A 88 -9.92 -6.41 1.11
C ARG A 88 -10.70 -5.47 0.20
N ILE A 89 -11.54 -6.00 -0.69
CA ILE A 89 -12.41 -5.17 -1.54
C ILE A 89 -13.40 -4.39 -0.68
N LEU A 90 -14.02 -5.04 0.31
CA LEU A 90 -14.96 -4.38 1.20
C LEU A 90 -14.28 -3.27 2.01
N LEU A 91 -13.16 -3.56 2.68
CA LEU A 91 -12.40 -2.55 3.43
C LEU A 91 -11.91 -1.42 2.52
N GLY A 92 -11.38 -1.76 1.34
CA GLY A 92 -10.94 -0.78 0.34
C GLY A 92 -12.09 0.13 -0.09
N SER A 93 -13.26 -0.44 -0.40
CA SER A 93 -14.43 0.33 -0.83
C SER A 93 -14.93 1.30 0.26
N ILE A 94 -14.96 0.87 1.53
CA ILE A 94 -15.35 1.72 2.67
C ILE A 94 -14.40 2.91 2.80
N VAL A 95 -13.09 2.65 2.71
CA VAL A 95 -12.08 3.71 2.80
C VAL A 95 -12.12 4.63 1.59
N THR A 96 -12.36 4.12 0.39
CA THR A 96 -12.53 4.96 -0.80
C THR A 96 -13.74 5.89 -0.67
N VAL A 97 -14.87 5.40 -0.15
CA VAL A 97 -16.05 6.25 0.12
C VAL A 97 -15.71 7.33 1.14
N PHE A 98 -15.03 6.96 2.23
CA PHE A 98 -14.60 7.92 3.26
C PHE A 98 -13.66 8.99 2.69
N TYR A 99 -12.71 8.59 1.85
CA TYR A 99 -11.80 9.49 1.15
C TYR A 99 -12.56 10.44 0.22
N LEU A 100 -13.54 9.95 -0.55
CA LEU A 100 -14.35 10.79 -1.44
C LEU A 100 -15.14 11.85 -0.64
N VAL A 101 -15.71 11.49 0.51
CA VAL A 101 -16.42 12.45 1.38
C VAL A 101 -15.48 13.56 1.86
N ILE A 102 -14.26 13.22 2.26
CA ILE A 102 -13.25 14.20 2.66
C ILE A 102 -12.85 15.07 1.46
N ALA A 103 -12.65 14.47 0.28
CA ALA A 103 -12.28 15.19 -0.93
C ALA A 103 -13.34 16.21 -1.38
N PHE A 104 -14.63 15.88 -1.24
CA PHE A 104 -15.72 16.81 -1.56
C PHE A 104 -15.90 17.95 -0.53
N HIS A 105 -15.46 17.75 0.72
CA HIS A 105 -15.58 18.77 1.78
C HIS A 105 -14.32 19.62 1.95
N SER A 106 -13.17 19.13 1.48
CA SER A 106 -11.91 19.86 1.46
C SER A 106 -12.02 21.08 0.55
N ALA A 107 -11.56 22.23 1.04
CA ALA A 107 -11.48 23.49 0.27
C ALA A 107 -10.29 23.52 -0.71
N TYR A 108 -9.54 22.43 -0.81
CA TYR A 108 -8.44 22.17 -1.75
C TYR A 108 -8.66 20.84 -2.46
#